data_AF-A0A927CRC5-F1
#
_entry.id   AF-A0A927CRC5-F1
#
_cell.length_a   1.000
_cell.length_b   1.000
_cell.length_c   1.000
_cell.angle_alpha   90.00
_cell.angle_beta   90.00
_cell.angle_gamma   90.00
#
_symmetry.space_group_name_H-M   'P 1'
#
loop_
_entity.id
_entity.type
_entity.pdbx_description
1 polymer ?
#
loop_
_entity_poly.entity_id
_entity_poly.type
_entity_poly.pdbx_seq_one_letter_code
_entity_poly.pdbx_strand_id
1 'polypeptide(L)' 'METFGRGCLYIILGIVAVMALAFIVGGTITIPWYILIPLIILAFWAASKKNK' A
#
# COMPACT_ATOMS: atom_id res chain seq x y z
N MET A 1 -5.42 0.90 -19.41
CA MET A 1 -4.39 0.52 -18.42
C MET A 1 -5.01 0.45 -17.02
N GLU A 2 -5.99 -0.42 -16.80
CA GLU A 2 -6.77 -0.41 -15.55
C GLU A 2 -6.03 -1.02 -14.35
N THR A 3 -5.15 -1.99 -14.59
CA THR A 3 -4.35 -2.66 -13.55
C THR A 3 -3.34 -1.71 -12.90
N PHE A 4 -2.74 -0.82 -13.68
CA PHE A 4 -1.76 0.16 -13.19
C PHE A 4 -2.44 1.24 -12.34
N GLY A 5 -3.59 1.76 -12.82
CA GLY A 5 -4.39 2.72 -12.06
C GLY A 5 -4.92 2.14 -10.74
N ARG A 6 -5.39 0.88 -10.75
CA ARG A 6 -5.84 0.19 -9.53
C ARG A 6 -4.69 -0.10 -8.58
N GLY A 7 -3.52 -0.49 -9.08
CA GLY A 7 -2.30 -0.69 -8.26
C GLY A 7 -1.89 0.57 -7.51
N CYS A 8 -1.84 1.71 -8.21
CA CYS A 8 -1.57 3.00 -7.57
C CYS A 8 -2.63 3.36 -6.51
N LEU A 9 -3.91 3.11 -6.77
CA LEU A 9 -4.97 3.34 -5.79
C LEU A 9 -4.79 2.51 -4.51
N TYR A 10 -4.41 1.23 -4.61
CA TYR A 10 -4.14 0.40 -3.42
C TYR A 10 -2.95 0.91 -2.60
N ILE A 11 -1.91 1.42 -3.26
CA ILE A 11 -0.74 2.00 -2.57
C ILE A 11 -1.15 3.28 -1.84
N ILE A 12 -1.90 4.17 -2.49
CA ILE A 12 -2.42 5.40 -1.86
C ILE A 12 -3.27 5.04 -0.64
N LEU A 13 -4.15 4.06 -0.77
CA LEU A 13 -5.02 3.61 0.33
C LEU A 13 -4.21 3.00 1.49
N GLY A 14 -3.14 2.26 1.17
CA GLY A 14 -2.18 1.75 2.15
C GLY A 14 -1.44 2.86 2.90
N ILE A 15 -0.97 3.90 2.19
CA ILE A 15 -0.30 5.06 2.82
C ILE A 15 -1.27 5.82 3.73
N VAL A 16 -2.50 6.06 3.30
CA VAL A 16 -3.53 6.72 4.11
C VAL A 16 -3.81 5.92 5.39
N ALA A 17 -3.90 4.58 5.30
CA ALA A 17 -4.08 3.72 6.46
C ALA A 17 -2.91 3.79 7.44
N VAL A 18 -1.67 3.76 6.95
CA VAL A 18 -0.46 3.91 7.79
C VAL A 18 -0.42 5.29 8.44
N MET A 19 -0.80 6.34 7.72
CA MET A 19 -0.84 7.70 8.25
C MET A 19 -1.88 7.86 9.35
N ALA A 20 -3.07 7.27 9.17
CA ALA A 20 -4.10 7.23 10.21
C ALA A 20 -3.64 6.46 11.46
N LEU A 21 -2.95 5.33 11.27
CA LEU A 21 -2.38 4.56 12.38
C LEU A 21 -1.28 5.35 13.11
N ALA A 22 -0.39 6.02 12.39
CA ALA A 22 0.65 6.86 12.98
C ALA A 22 0.06 8.01 13.80
N PHE A 23 -1.04 8.60 13.33
CA PHE A 23 -1.77 9.65 14.05
C PHE A 23 -2.40 9.14 15.35
N ILE A 24 -3.02 7.95 15.34
CA ILE A 24 -3.62 7.34 16.54
C ILE A 24 -2.54 6.94 17.57
N VAL A 25 -1.41 6.41 17.10
CA VAL A 25 -0.30 5.96 17.96
C VAL A 25 0.49 7.16 18.53
N GLY A 26 0.37 8.35 17.93
CA GLY A 26 1.07 9.55 18.40
C GLY A 26 2.58 9.47 18.19
N GLY A 27 3.03 8.91 17.06
CA GLY A 27 4.45 8.71 16.78
C GLY A 27 4.75 8.51 15.29
N THR A 28 6.04 8.27 14.98
CA THR A 28 6.48 8.02 13.60
C THR A 28 6.56 6.52 13.33
N ILE A 29 5.80 6.05 12.34
CA ILE A 29 5.91 4.66 11.85
C ILE A 29 6.97 4.64 10.74
N THR A 30 8.18 4.19 11.07
CA THR A 30 9.25 3.96 10.10
C THR A 30 9.16 2.55 9.56
N ILE A 31 8.78 2.41 8.29
CA ILE A 31 8.72 1.12 7.59
C ILE A 31 10.04 0.92 6.85
N PRO A 32 10.84 -0.12 7.18
CA PRO A 32 12.08 -0.40 6.48
C PRO A 32 11.84 -0.94 5.07
N TRP A 33 12.81 -0.72 4.18
CA TRP A 33 12.71 -1.06 2.75
C TRP A 33 12.39 -2.53 2.47
N TYR A 34 12.91 -3.46 3.27
CA TYR A 34 12.65 -4.89 3.11
C TYR A 34 11.19 -5.28 3.40
N ILE A 35 10.41 -4.43 4.09
CA ILE A 35 8.95 -4.60 4.29
C ILE A 35 8.19 -3.82 3.23
N LEU A 36 8.64 -2.61 2.89
CA LEU A 36 7.98 -1.75 1.92
C LEU A 36 7.90 -2.39 0.53
N ILE A 37 9.02 -2.95 0.05
CA ILE A 37 9.11 -3.57 -1.30
C ILE A 37 8.09 -4.71 -1.48
N PRO A 38 8.04 -5.74 -0.61
CA PRO A 38 7.05 -6.80 -0.76
C PRO A 38 5.61 -6.30 -0.58
N LEU A 39 5.37 -5.28 0.24
CA LEU A 39 4.03 -4.69 0.42
C LEU A 39 3.53 -4.03 -0.87
N ILE A 40 4.40 -3.35 -1.61
CA ILE A 40 4.09 -2.78 -2.94
C ILE A 40 3.81 -3.91 -3.95
N ILE A 41 4.61 -4.97 -3.97
CA ILE A 41 4.40 -6.12 -4.87
C ILE A 41 3.05 -6.78 -4.58
N LEU A 42 2.69 -6.95 -3.30
CA LEU A 42 1.40 -7.51 -2.89
C LEU A 42 0.22 -6.61 -3.30
N ALA A 43 0.36 -5.29 -3.15
CA ALA A 43 -0.66 -4.34 -3.59
C ALA A 43 -0.92 -4.43 -5.11
N PHE A 44 0.15 -4.51 -5.91
CA PHE A 44 0.05 -4.68 -7.36
C PHE A 44 -0.46 -6.07 -7.76
N TRP A 45 -0.08 -7.12 -7.04
CA TRP A 45 -0.57 -8.47 -7.26
C TRP A 45 -2.07 -8.59 -6.96
N ALA A 46 -2.52 -8.02 -5.84
CA ALA A 46 -3.93 -7.95 -5.48
C ALA A 46 -4.74 -7.15 -6.53
N ALA A 47 -4.17 -6.05 -7.03
CA ALA A 47 -4.76 -5.28 -8.13
C ALA A 47 -4.86 -6.10 -9.43
N SER A 48 -3.87 -6.95 -9.70
CA SER A 48 -3.82 -7.82 -10.88
C SER A 48 -4.82 -8.98 -10.83
N LYS A 49 -5.10 -9.54 -9.64
CA LYS A 49 -6.04 -10.67 -9.49
C LYS A 49 -7.51 -10.32 -9.68
N LYS A 50 -7.93 -9.06 -9.50
CA LYS A 50 -9.35 -8.65 -9.56
C LYS A 50 -9.92 -8.59 -10.99
N ASN A 51 -9.21 -9.10 -11.99
CA ASN A 51 -9.63 -9.11 -13.40
C ASN A 51 -9.67 -10.51 -14.01
N LYS A 52 -9.78 -11.56 -13.18
CA LYS A 52 -10.04 -12.93 -13.65
C LYS A 52 -11.33 -13.46 -13.04
#